data_AF-A0A349SQN7-F1
#
_entry.id   AF-A0A349SQN7-F1
#
_cell.length_a   1.000
_cell.length_b   1.000
_cell.length_c   1.000
_cell.angle_alpha   90.00
_cell.angle_beta   90.00
_cell.angle_gamma   90.00
#
_symmetry.space_group_name_H-M   'P 1'
#
loop_
_entity.id
_entity.type
_entity.pdbx_description
1 polymer ?
#
loop_
_entity_poly.entity_id
_entity_poly.type
_entity_poly.pdbx_seq_one_letter_code
_entity_poly.pdbx_strand_id
1 'polypeptide(L)'
;MKAHRVLLIWSLFFWGIQSASSASGELAIIVNNTNDIQEISVEDVASIFLGKSRQLPDGTKVVPLDQLEGSGLKQEFYAKVVRKTLPQLNSYWSRLIFTGRGQPPFAVSGNS
;
A
#
# COMPACT_ATOMS: atom_id res chain seq x y z
N MET A 1 34.34 3.88 55.97
CA MET A 1 34.36 2.77 55.01
C MET A 1 32.91 2.39 54.67
N LYS A 2 32.62 2.26 53.36
CA LYS A 2 31.47 1.54 52.76
C LYS A 2 30.04 1.96 53.16
N ALA A 3 29.47 2.97 52.49
CA ALA A 3 28.00 3.08 52.39
C ALA A 3 27.46 3.95 51.22
N HIS A 4 28.26 4.28 50.19
CA HIS A 4 27.80 5.13 49.08
C HIS A 4 27.85 4.47 47.70
N ARG A 5 28.10 3.15 47.64
CA ARG A 5 28.28 2.42 46.37
C ARG A 5 27.02 1.72 45.85
N VAL A 6 25.89 1.77 46.56
CA VAL A 6 24.68 0.98 46.21
C VAL A 6 23.52 1.86 45.70
N LEU A 7 23.59 3.18 45.84
CA LEU A 7 22.47 4.08 45.50
C LEU A 7 22.45 4.60 44.04
N LEU A 8 23.47 4.31 43.24
CA LEU A 8 23.57 4.80 41.85
C LEU A 8 23.11 3.78 40.78
N ILE A 9 22.76 2.55 41.17
CA ILE A 9 22.44 1.48 40.22
C ILE A 9 20.92 1.40 39.93
N TRP A 10 20.08 2.08 40.72
CA TRP A 10 18.62 2.07 40.52
C TRP A 10 18.10 3.21 39.63
N SER A 11 18.94 4.20 39.31
CA SER A 11 18.57 5.37 38.49
C SER A 11 18.67 5.11 36.98
N LEU A 12 19.36 4.03 36.57
CA LEU A 12 19.55 3.68 35.16
C LEU A 12 18.48 2.71 34.61
N PHE A 13 17.59 2.22 35.46
CA PHE A 13 16.48 1.35 35.02
C PHE A 13 15.22 2.13 34.64
N PHE A 14 15.24 3.47 34.77
CA PHE A 14 14.06 4.32 34.56
C PHE A 14 14.24 5.36 33.44
N TRP A 15 15.15 5.12 32.48
CA TRP A 15 15.31 5.97 31.30
C TRP A 15 15.38 5.11 30.05
N GLY A 16 14.21 4.76 29.50
CA GLY A 16 14.20 4.01 28.25
C GLY A 16 12.85 3.60 27.71
N ILE A 17 11.75 4.28 28.06
CA ILE A 17 10.53 4.15 27.24
C ILE A 17 10.65 5.19 26.15
N GLN A 18 11.37 4.83 25.08
CA GLN A 18 11.32 5.56 23.83
C GLN A 18 9.90 5.40 23.30
N SER A 19 9.10 6.46 23.37
CA SER A 19 7.77 6.49 22.76
C SER A 19 7.90 6.22 21.26
N ALA A 20 7.46 5.04 20.82
CA ALA A 20 7.33 4.75 19.40
C ALA A 20 6.17 5.60 18.87
N SER A 21 6.48 6.67 18.14
CA SER A 21 5.46 7.46 17.46
C SER A 21 4.95 6.63 16.28
N SER A 22 3.72 6.13 16.36
CA SER A 22 3.07 5.49 15.22
C SER A 22 2.72 6.55 14.18
N ALA A 23 3.47 6.59 13.08
CA ALA A 23 3.09 7.38 11.92
C ALA A 23 1.87 6.72 11.27
N SER A 24 0.70 7.34 11.38
CA SER A 24 -0.49 6.95 10.63
C SER A 24 -0.47 7.69 9.29
N GLY A 25 -0.06 7.00 8.23
CA GLY A 25 -0.20 7.50 6.86
C GLY A 25 -1.56 7.14 6.29
N GLU A 26 -2.18 8.07 5.58
CA GLU A 26 -3.39 7.80 4.80
C GLU A 26 -3.02 7.18 3.44
N LEU A 27 -3.79 6.18 2.99
CA LEU A 27 -3.63 5.60 1.66
C LEU A 27 -4.32 6.50 0.62
N ALA A 28 -3.53 7.16 -0.22
CA ALA A 28 -4.03 7.96 -1.33
C ALA A 28 -3.81 7.26 -2.68
N ILE A 29 -4.75 7.45 -3.61
CA ILE A 29 -4.63 7.02 -5.01
C ILE A 29 -4.47 8.29 -5.84
N ILE A 30 -3.36 8.38 -6.57
CA ILE A 30 -2.99 9.57 -7.33
C ILE A 30 -3.28 9.33 -8.81
N VAL A 31 -3.91 10.31 -9.45
CA VAL A 31 -4.13 10.36 -10.90
C VAL A 31 -3.31 11.49 -11.52
N ASN A 32 -3.16 11.47 -12.85
CA ASN A 32 -2.49 12.56 -13.55
C ASN A 32 -3.26 13.88 -13.39
N ASN A 33 -2.56 15.00 -13.28
CA ASN A 33 -3.17 16.33 -13.11
C ASN A 33 -4.05 16.80 -14.28
N THR A 34 -3.95 16.17 -15.46
CA THR A 34 -4.86 16.45 -16.59
C THR A 34 -6.18 15.69 -16.49
N ASN A 35 -6.41 14.94 -15.42
CA ASN A 35 -7.63 14.19 -15.20
C ASN A 35 -8.60 15.02 -14.34
N ASP A 36 -9.79 15.30 -14.87
CA ASP A 36 -10.80 16.14 -14.22
C ASP A 36 -11.74 15.37 -13.27
N ILE A 37 -11.48 14.08 -13.02
CA ILE A 37 -12.32 13.28 -12.13
C ILE A 37 -12.27 13.84 -10.69
N GLN A 38 -13.45 14.10 -10.14
CA GLN A 38 -13.55 14.59 -8.76
C GLN A 38 -13.68 13.46 -7.76
N GLU A 39 -14.37 12.38 -8.13
CA GLU A 39 -14.65 11.25 -7.27
C GLU A 39 -14.68 9.94 -8.07
N ILE A 40 -14.27 8.86 -7.43
CA ILE A 40 -14.34 7.50 -7.99
C ILE A 40 -14.71 6.51 -6.90
N SER A 41 -15.51 5.50 -7.24
CA SER A 41 -15.87 4.44 -6.30
C SER A 41 -14.69 3.49 -6.05
N VAL A 42 -14.67 2.85 -4.88
CA VAL A 42 -13.67 1.83 -4.55
C VAL A 42 -13.76 0.64 -5.52
N GLU A 43 -14.97 0.32 -5.96
CA GLU A 43 -15.26 -0.77 -6.89
C GLU A 43 -14.70 -0.49 -8.29
N ASP A 44 -14.77 0.75 -8.76
CA ASP A 44 -14.20 1.16 -10.04
C ASP A 44 -12.66 1.10 -9.99
N VAL A 45 -12.06 1.61 -8.93
CA VAL A 45 -10.61 1.48 -8.70
C VAL A 45 -10.20 0.01 -8.69
N ALA A 46 -10.90 -0.83 -7.92
CA ALA A 46 -10.61 -2.26 -7.87
C ALA A 46 -10.76 -2.93 -9.24
N SER A 47 -11.75 -2.52 -10.04
CA SER A 47 -11.97 -3.03 -11.39
C SER A 47 -10.84 -2.65 -12.34
N ILE A 48 -10.32 -1.43 -12.24
CA ILE A 48 -9.17 -0.95 -13.01
C ILE A 48 -7.91 -1.73 -12.61
N PHE A 49 -7.63 -1.85 -11.30
CA PHE A 49 -6.44 -2.56 -10.80
C PHE A 49 -6.49 -4.08 -10.96
N LEU A 50 -7.66 -4.65 -11.29
CA LEU A 50 -7.83 -6.04 -11.70
C LEU A 50 -7.86 -6.20 -13.24
N GLY A 51 -7.73 -5.12 -14.01
CA GLY A 51 -7.79 -5.17 -15.47
C GLY A 51 -9.17 -5.51 -16.04
N LYS A 52 -10.23 -5.39 -15.23
CA LYS A 52 -11.64 -5.56 -15.67
C LYS A 52 -12.16 -4.33 -16.42
N SER A 53 -11.65 -3.15 -16.07
CA SER A 53 -11.88 -1.89 -16.78
C SER A 53 -10.55 -1.24 -17.15
N ARG A 54 -10.55 -0.44 -18.22
CA ARG A 54 -9.44 0.45 -18.63
C ARG A 54 -9.88 1.90 -18.75
N GLN A 55 -11.07 2.20 -18.24
CA GLN A 55 -11.71 3.51 -18.31
C GLN A 55 -12.28 3.87 -16.95
N LEU A 56 -12.23 5.16 -16.64
CA LEU A 56 -12.96 5.78 -15.53
C LEU A 56 -14.46 5.89 -15.88
N PRO A 57 -15.33 6.22 -14.91
CA PRO A 57 -16.78 6.34 -15.14
C PRO A 57 -17.17 7.36 -16.21
N ASP A 58 -16.35 8.38 -16.43
CA ASP A 58 -16.52 9.41 -17.46
C ASP A 58 -16.05 8.96 -18.87
N GLY A 59 -15.52 7.73 -19.00
CA GLY A 59 -14.95 7.19 -20.24
C GLY A 59 -13.47 7.50 -20.45
N THR A 60 -12.83 8.26 -19.56
CA THR A 60 -11.41 8.59 -19.65
C THR A 60 -10.57 7.32 -19.53
N LYS A 61 -9.71 7.06 -20.53
CA LYS A 61 -8.82 5.90 -20.52
C LYS A 61 -7.71 6.08 -19.50
N VAL A 62 -7.43 5.01 -18.75
CA VAL A 62 -6.39 5.00 -17.71
C VAL A 62 -5.54 3.75 -17.79
N VAL A 63 -4.30 3.87 -17.31
CA VAL A 63 -3.36 2.77 -17.15
C VAL A 63 -2.97 2.72 -15.67
N PRO A 64 -3.34 1.66 -14.92
CA PRO A 64 -2.95 1.56 -13.53
C PRO A 64 -1.44 1.32 -13.42
N LEU A 65 -0.81 2.00 -12.46
CA LEU A 65 0.56 1.77 -12.02
C LEU A 65 0.52 1.27 -10.58
N ASP A 66 1.38 0.31 -10.28
CA ASP A 66 1.41 -0.34 -8.98
C ASP A 66 2.75 -0.12 -8.29
N GLN A 67 2.78 -0.38 -6.98
CA GLN A 67 4.00 -0.34 -6.19
C GLN A 67 4.81 -1.63 -6.40
N LEU A 68 6.14 -1.50 -6.24
CA LEU A 68 7.04 -2.65 -6.24
C LEU A 68 6.63 -3.70 -5.20
N GLU A 69 6.97 -4.95 -5.50
CA GLU A 69 6.80 -6.07 -4.57
C GLU A 69 7.52 -5.81 -3.24
N GLY A 70 6.95 -6.31 -2.15
CA GLY A 70 7.46 -6.08 -0.79
C GLY A 70 7.10 -4.71 -0.19
N SER A 71 6.45 -3.82 -0.94
CA SER A 71 5.90 -2.57 -0.40
C SER A 71 4.72 -2.83 0.55
N GLY A 72 4.79 -2.29 1.77
CA GLY A 72 3.67 -2.31 2.71
C GLY A 72 2.42 -1.62 2.14
N LEU A 73 2.60 -0.58 1.31
CA LEU A 73 1.50 0.13 0.65
C LEU A 73 0.77 -0.77 -0.36
N LYS A 74 1.50 -1.61 -1.10
CA LYS A 74 0.90 -2.58 -2.03
C LYS A 74 -0.01 -3.54 -1.27
N GLN A 75 0.50 -4.14 -0.20
CA GLN A 75 -0.28 -5.06 0.63
C GLN A 75 -1.53 -4.39 1.19
N GLU A 76 -1.40 -3.18 1.71
CA GLU A 76 -2.50 -2.42 2.28
C GLU A 76 -3.56 -2.05 1.22
N PHE A 77 -3.13 -1.54 0.07
CA PHE A 77 -4.02 -1.20 -1.04
C PHE A 77 -4.83 -2.41 -1.51
N TYR A 78 -4.18 -3.54 -1.79
CA TYR A 78 -4.88 -4.73 -2.27
C TYR A 78 -5.82 -5.32 -1.21
N ALA A 79 -5.46 -5.24 0.07
CA ALA A 79 -6.33 -5.69 1.15
C ALA A 79 -7.56 -4.78 1.34
N LYS A 80 -7.37 -3.45 1.34
CA LYS A 80 -8.43 -2.47 1.65
C LYS A 80 -9.31 -2.12 0.45
N VAL A 81 -8.71 -1.93 -0.73
CA VAL A 81 -9.39 -1.45 -1.94
C VAL A 81 -9.84 -2.62 -2.81
N VAL A 82 -8.91 -3.51 -3.18
CA VAL A 82 -9.19 -4.61 -4.11
C VAL A 82 -9.82 -5.83 -3.41
N ARG A 83 -9.79 -5.86 -2.07
CA ARG A 83 -10.27 -6.95 -1.22
C ARG A 83 -9.65 -8.30 -1.58
N LYS A 84 -8.33 -8.29 -1.84
CA LYS A 84 -7.52 -9.49 -2.10
C LYS A 84 -6.23 -9.47 -1.29
N THR A 85 -5.86 -10.62 -0.74
CA THR A 85 -4.50 -10.81 -0.22
C THR A 85 -3.51 -10.95 -1.38
N LEU A 86 -2.22 -10.68 -1.15
CA LEU A 86 -1.20 -10.84 -2.20
C LEU A 86 -1.16 -12.25 -2.82
N PRO A 87 -1.30 -13.36 -2.04
CA PRO A 87 -1.42 -14.69 -2.64
C PRO A 87 -2.65 -14.86 -3.55
N GLN A 88 -3.81 -14.30 -3.17
CA GLN A 88 -5.01 -14.33 -4.00
C GLN A 88 -4.84 -13.50 -5.28
N LEU A 89 -4.18 -12.35 -5.17
CA LEU A 89 -3.83 -11.50 -6.30
C LEU A 89 -2.89 -12.23 -7.28
N ASN A 90 -1.87 -12.91 -6.77
CA ASN A 90 -0.94 -13.70 -7.59
C ASN A 90 -1.66 -14.84 -8.31
N SER A 91 -2.52 -15.58 -7.60
CA SER A 91 -3.36 -16.61 -8.22
C SER A 91 -4.27 -16.05 -9.32
N TYR A 92 -4.86 -14.87 -9.09
CA TYR A 92 -5.70 -14.18 -10.06
C TYR A 92 -4.94 -13.85 -11.35
N TRP A 93 -3.74 -13.25 -11.24
CA TRP A 93 -2.94 -12.88 -12.39
C TRP A 93 -2.33 -14.08 -13.11
N SER A 94 -1.86 -15.11 -12.39
CA SER A 94 -1.38 -16.35 -13.00
C SER A 94 -2.44 -16.98 -13.92
N ARG A 95 -3.70 -17.00 -13.47
CA ARG A 95 -4.82 -17.52 -14.28
C ARG A 95 -5.08 -16.66 -15.52
N LEU A 96 -5.05 -15.33 -15.39
CA LEU A 96 -5.27 -14.43 -16.53
C LEU A 96 -4.16 -14.53 -17.57
N ILE A 97 -2.91 -14.56 -17.13
CA ILE A 97 -1.73 -14.69 -17.99
C ILE A 97 -1.79 -16.02 -18.75
N PHE A 98 -2.03 -17.13 -18.05
CA PHE A 98 -2.12 -18.45 -18.67
C PHE A 98 -3.26 -18.57 -19.69
N THR A 99 -4.35 -17.82 -19.49
CA THR A 99 -5.48 -17.78 -20.44
C THR A 99 -5.35 -16.68 -21.50
N GLY A 100 -4.26 -15.92 -21.52
CA GLY A 100 -4.05 -14.81 -22.46
C GLY A 100 -5.04 -13.64 -22.29
N ARG A 101 -5.70 -13.54 -21.12
CA ARG A 101 -6.79 -12.58 -20.87
C ARG A 101 -6.37 -11.30 -20.16
N GLY A 102 -5.11 -11.18 -19.75
CA GLY A 102 -4.62 -9.96 -19.11
C GLY A 102 -3.25 -10.10 -18.49
N GLN A 103 -2.74 -8.97 -18.04
CA GLN A 103 -1.46 -8.82 -17.35
C GLN A 103 -1.65 -7.89 -16.14
N PRO A 104 -0.87 -8.08 -15.07
CA PRO A 104 -0.91 -7.19 -13.92
C PRO A 104 -0.48 -5.76 -14.30
N PRO A 105 -0.89 -4.76 -13.50
CA PRO A 105 -0.36 -3.41 -13.62
C PRO A 105 1.17 -3.37 -13.58
N PHE A 106 1.77 -2.41 -14.28
CA PHE A 106 3.22 -2.24 -14.25
C PHE A 106 3.65 -1.67 -12.89
N ALA A 107 4.61 -2.33 -12.25
CA ALA A 107 5.13 -1.90 -10.96
C ALA A 107 6.24 -0.85 -11.15
N VAL A 108 6.17 0.24 -10.40
CA VAL A 108 7.14 1.36 -10.44
C VAL A 108 7.73 1.61 -9.05
N SER A 109 9.00 2.04 -9.00
CA SER A 109 9.62 2.52 -7.75
C SER A 109 9.09 3.92 -7.43
N GLY A 110 8.21 4.03 -6.43
CA GLY A 110 7.59 5.29 -6.04
C GLY A 110 8.44 6.14 -5.11
N ASN A 111 9.41 6.87 -5.65
CA ASN A 111 10.13 7.92 -4.91
C ASN A 111 10.49 9.10 -5.84
N SER A 112 9.49 9.83 -6.34
CA SER A 112 9.68 11.14 -6.99
C SER A 112 8.48 12.01 -6.70
#